data_AF-A0A2T2YT23-F1
#
_entry.id   AF-A0A2T2YT23-F1
#
_cell.length_a   1.000
_cell.length_b   1.000
_cell.length_c   1.000
_cell.angle_alpha   90.00
_cell.angle_beta   90.00
_cell.angle_gamma   90.00
#
_symmetry.space_group_name_H-M   'P 1'
#
loop_
_entity.id
_entity.type
_entity.pdbx_description
1 polymer ?
#
loop_
_entity_poly.entity_id
_entity_poly.type
_entity_poly.pdbx_seq_one_letter_code
_entity_poly.pdbx_strand_id
1 'polypeptide(L)'
;MPGALAMTPWLTWKPWHDTRLPYSNRWGPAVVSDDTVSGFSRTPEGAVMAMIQHNARLTGLDNTAWPDAARTMAVVAPADRPPATRIGTGIDSSAGLPFFAGFRWISYDGTRAVADLALQQPDGTLRSLRATEIWRDSDWRAELSAHAVAAPLPGLDGYQPWPGQPRP
;
A
#
# COMPACT_ATOMS: atom_id res chain seq x y z
N MET A 1 9.86 -3.73 15.35
CA MET A 1 8.64 -3.86 14.53
C MET A 1 8.62 -5.24 13.91
N PRO A 2 7.46 -5.91 13.82
CA PRO A 2 7.34 -7.22 13.18
C PRO A 2 7.70 -7.14 11.70
N GLY A 3 8.14 -8.26 11.12
CA GLY A 3 8.72 -8.27 9.78
C GLY A 3 8.18 -9.31 8.81
N ALA A 4 8.50 -9.14 7.52
CA ALA A 4 7.91 -9.87 6.41
C ALA A 4 7.89 -11.40 6.59
N LEU A 5 9.00 -11.99 7.06
CA LEU A 5 9.13 -13.43 7.33
C LEU A 5 8.12 -13.95 8.36
N ALA A 6 7.84 -13.18 9.41
CA ALA A 6 6.89 -13.56 10.45
C ALA A 6 5.44 -13.48 9.96
N MET A 7 5.19 -12.63 8.95
CA MET A 7 3.87 -12.46 8.35
C MET A 7 3.55 -13.57 7.34
N THR A 8 4.53 -14.05 6.58
CA THR A 8 4.34 -14.96 5.44
C THR A 8 3.35 -16.11 5.65
N PRO A 9 3.39 -16.87 6.78
CA PRO A 9 2.47 -17.99 6.99
C PRO A 9 0.99 -17.59 7.05
N TRP A 10 0.71 -16.30 7.25
CA TRP A 10 -0.62 -15.74 7.46
C TRP A 10 -1.08 -14.84 6.31
N LEU A 11 -0.33 -14.80 5.22
CA LEU A 11 -0.64 -14.00 4.04
C LEU A 11 -1.08 -14.89 2.88
N THR A 12 -2.17 -14.50 2.25
CA THR A 12 -2.59 -15.03 0.96
C THR A 12 -2.51 -13.92 -0.07
N TRP A 13 -1.66 -14.10 -1.08
CA TRP A 13 -1.54 -13.18 -2.21
C TRP A 13 -2.57 -13.54 -3.27
N LYS A 14 -3.51 -12.64 -3.55
CA LYS A 14 -4.54 -12.85 -4.58
C LYS A 14 -4.27 -11.95 -5.80
N PRO A 15 -4.55 -12.42 -7.03
CA PRO A 15 -4.51 -11.57 -8.22
C PRO A 15 -5.43 -10.35 -8.07
N TRP A 16 -4.98 -9.20 -8.54
CA TRP A 16 -5.76 -7.97 -8.66
C TRP A 16 -5.21 -7.14 -9.83
N HIS A 17 -5.98 -7.04 -10.92
CA HIS A 17 -5.48 -6.61 -12.22
C HIS A 17 -4.15 -7.31 -12.58
N ASP A 18 -3.14 -6.56 -13.00
CA ASP A 18 -1.82 -7.05 -13.41
C ASP A 18 -0.84 -7.24 -12.23
N THR A 19 -1.33 -7.16 -10.99
CA THR A 19 -0.53 -7.35 -9.77
C THR A 19 -1.15 -8.36 -8.80
N ARG A 20 -0.55 -8.51 -7.63
CA ARG A 20 -1.05 -9.34 -6.53
C ARG A 20 -1.07 -8.53 -5.24
N LEU A 21 -2.15 -8.66 -4.47
CA LEU A 21 -2.32 -7.97 -3.20
C LEU A 21 -2.40 -8.95 -2.02
N PRO A 22 -1.84 -8.59 -0.84
CA PRO A 22 -1.82 -9.46 0.33
C PRO A 22 -3.13 -9.39 1.11
N TYR A 23 -3.62 -10.53 1.56
CA TYR A 23 -4.79 -10.66 2.43
C TYR A 23 -4.43 -11.48 3.67
N SER A 24 -4.98 -11.10 4.82
CA SER A 24 -4.82 -11.85 6.06
C SER A 24 -6.08 -11.80 6.91
N ASN A 25 -6.52 -12.95 7.42
CA ASN A 25 -7.61 -13.03 8.40
C ASN A 25 -7.22 -12.39 9.75
N ARG A 26 -5.92 -12.16 10.00
CA ARG A 26 -5.43 -11.58 11.26
C ARG A 26 -5.31 -10.07 11.22
N TRP A 27 -4.87 -9.53 10.09
CA TRP A 27 -4.48 -8.13 10.00
C TRP A 27 -5.24 -7.33 8.92
N GLY A 28 -6.09 -8.00 8.14
CA GLY A 28 -6.92 -7.40 7.10
C GLY A 28 -6.44 -7.62 5.64
N PRO A 29 -7.16 -7.05 4.66
CA PRO A 29 -8.45 -6.40 4.85
C PRO A 29 -9.53 -7.42 5.25
N ALA A 30 -10.41 -7.05 6.19
CA ALA A 30 -11.53 -7.88 6.62
C ALA A 30 -12.77 -7.66 5.72
N VAL A 31 -12.86 -6.49 5.09
CA VAL A 31 -13.94 -6.12 4.17
C VAL A 31 -13.34 -5.76 2.82
N VAL A 32 -13.90 -6.35 1.77
CA VAL A 32 -13.56 -6.06 0.38
C VAL A 32 -14.86 -5.74 -0.33
N SER A 33 -14.97 -4.53 -0.87
CA SER A 33 -16.15 -4.07 -1.62
C SER A 33 -15.68 -3.45 -2.91
N ASP A 34 -15.85 -4.18 -4.02
CA ASP A 34 -15.36 -3.82 -5.34
C ASP A 34 -13.85 -3.42 -5.30
N ASP A 35 -13.57 -2.16 -5.58
CA ASP A 35 -12.22 -1.60 -5.62
C ASP A 35 -11.73 -1.06 -4.27
N THR A 36 -12.58 -1.08 -3.24
CA THR A 36 -12.25 -0.60 -1.90
C THR A 36 -12.01 -1.74 -0.91
N VAL A 37 -11.21 -1.45 0.10
CA VAL A 37 -10.92 -2.36 1.20
C VAL A 37 -10.92 -1.61 2.52
N SER A 38 -11.27 -2.32 3.59
CA SER A 38 -11.27 -1.82 4.95
C SER A 38 -11.15 -2.95 5.98
N GLY A 39 -11.11 -2.58 7.25
CA GLY A 39 -11.01 -3.49 8.39
C GLY A 39 -9.60 -4.02 8.58
N PHE A 40 -8.61 -3.13 8.52
CA PHE A 40 -7.23 -3.48 8.86
C PHE A 40 -7.02 -3.40 10.37
N SER A 41 -6.17 -4.27 10.91
CA SER A 41 -5.85 -4.22 12.35
C SER A 41 -4.98 -3.00 12.67
N ARG A 42 -5.18 -2.39 13.84
CA ARG A 42 -4.31 -1.31 14.38
C ARG A 42 -2.96 -1.83 14.90
N THR A 43 -2.22 -2.52 14.04
CA THR A 43 -0.87 -3.04 14.27
C THR A 43 0.05 -2.65 13.11
N PRO A 44 1.38 -2.74 13.25
CA PRO A 44 2.29 -2.50 12.14
C PRO A 44 1.99 -3.41 10.93
N GLU A 45 1.68 -4.69 11.15
CA GLU A 45 1.35 -5.62 10.06
C GLU A 45 0.08 -5.22 9.32
N GLY A 46 -0.97 -4.81 10.04
CA GLY A 46 -2.18 -4.26 9.42
C GLY A 46 -1.89 -3.00 8.62
N ALA A 47 -1.05 -2.11 9.15
CA ALA A 47 -0.67 -0.88 8.48
C ALA A 47 0.11 -1.12 7.17
N VAL A 48 1.08 -2.03 7.13
CA VAL A 48 1.81 -2.30 5.87
C VAL A 48 0.92 -2.97 4.82
N MET A 49 -0.04 -3.80 5.24
CA MET A 49 -1.01 -4.36 4.29
C MET A 49 -1.96 -3.30 3.76
N ALA A 50 -2.42 -2.38 4.62
CA ALA A 50 -3.18 -1.20 4.22
C ALA A 50 -2.38 -0.37 3.19
N MET A 51 -1.11 -0.07 3.47
CA MET A 51 -0.22 0.64 2.53
C MET A 51 -0.19 -0.01 1.15
N ILE A 52 0.00 -1.33 1.07
CA ILE A 52 0.06 -2.05 -0.19
C ILE A 52 -1.29 -2.01 -0.92
N GLN A 53 -2.36 -2.34 -0.20
CA GLN A 53 -3.71 -2.40 -0.77
C GLN A 53 -4.19 -1.04 -1.25
N HIS A 54 -4.08 0.00 -0.41
CA HIS A 54 -4.51 1.36 -0.75
C HIS A 54 -3.71 1.94 -1.92
N ASN A 55 -2.37 1.84 -1.89
CA ASN A 55 -1.56 2.38 -2.99
C ASN A 55 -1.84 1.66 -4.30
N ALA A 56 -1.99 0.33 -4.31
CA ALA A 56 -2.34 -0.38 -5.55
C ALA A 56 -3.72 0.03 -6.07
N ARG A 57 -4.74 -0.02 -5.20
CA ARG A 57 -6.13 0.27 -5.55
C ARG A 57 -6.32 1.70 -6.04
N LEU A 58 -5.84 2.68 -5.29
CA LEU A 58 -5.92 4.10 -5.68
C LEU A 58 -5.11 4.42 -6.95
N THR A 59 -4.09 3.62 -7.28
CA THR A 59 -3.36 3.79 -8.55
C THR A 59 -4.13 3.22 -9.72
N GLY A 60 -4.68 2.01 -9.58
CA GLY A 60 -5.33 1.26 -10.66
C GLY A 60 -6.72 1.76 -11.04
N LEU A 61 -7.34 2.61 -10.22
CA LEU A 61 -8.66 3.19 -10.50
C LEU A 61 -8.61 4.32 -11.53
N ASP A 62 -9.66 4.40 -12.35
CA ASP A 62 -9.89 5.53 -13.24
C ASP A 62 -10.37 6.79 -12.50
N ASN A 63 -10.40 7.94 -13.18
CA ASN A 63 -10.79 9.21 -12.57
C ASN A 63 -12.27 9.26 -12.13
N THR A 64 -13.12 8.34 -12.59
CA THR A 64 -14.54 8.28 -12.26
C THR A 64 -14.74 7.55 -10.94
N ALA A 65 -14.10 6.39 -10.76
CA ALA A 65 -14.20 5.56 -9.56
C ALA A 65 -13.30 6.05 -8.40
N TRP A 66 -12.20 6.74 -8.73
CA TRP A 66 -11.21 7.16 -7.74
C TRP A 66 -11.76 8.01 -6.59
N PRO A 67 -12.61 9.05 -6.81
CA PRO A 67 -13.07 9.91 -5.72
C PRO A 67 -13.85 9.15 -4.64
N ASP A 68 -14.70 8.21 -5.04
CA ASP A 68 -15.50 7.42 -4.11
C ASP A 68 -14.61 6.46 -3.32
N ALA A 69 -13.68 5.79 -4.00
CA ALA A 69 -12.72 4.89 -3.36
C ALA A 69 -11.78 5.61 -2.38
N ALA A 70 -11.34 6.83 -2.73
CA ALA A 70 -10.47 7.63 -1.90
C ALA A 70 -11.14 8.14 -0.62
N ARG A 71 -12.48 8.28 -0.59
CA ARG A 71 -13.20 8.59 0.66
C ARG A 71 -13.12 7.49 1.70
N THR A 72 -13.02 6.24 1.24
CA THR A 72 -12.84 5.07 2.11
C THR A 72 -11.39 4.90 2.52
N MET A 73 -10.48 4.98 1.55
CA MET A 73 -9.09 4.52 1.73
C MET A 73 -8.07 5.63 1.95
N ALA A 74 -8.42 6.92 1.82
CA ALA A 74 -7.42 7.99 1.76
C ALA A 74 -7.80 9.29 2.47
N VAL A 75 -6.76 10.06 2.77
CA VAL A 75 -6.80 11.47 3.18
C VAL A 75 -5.68 12.26 2.50
N VAL A 76 -5.64 13.57 2.72
CA VAL A 76 -4.60 14.47 2.20
C VAL A 76 -3.69 14.98 3.31
N ALA A 77 -2.37 14.94 3.11
CA ALA A 77 -1.42 15.62 4.00
C ALA A 77 -1.41 17.14 3.76
N PRO A 78 -1.38 18.01 4.80
CA PRO A 78 -1.57 17.77 6.23
C PRO A 78 -3.04 17.92 6.67
N ALA A 79 -3.97 17.98 5.73
CA ALA A 79 -5.36 18.34 5.97
C ALA A 79 -6.18 17.24 6.67
N ASP A 80 -5.66 16.00 6.73
CA ASP A 80 -6.34 14.81 7.26
C ASP A 80 -7.85 14.85 6.96
N ARG A 81 -8.16 14.92 5.67
CA ARG A 81 -9.53 14.83 5.14
C ARG A 81 -9.49 14.08 3.81
N PRO A 82 -10.57 13.38 3.44
CA PRO A 82 -10.65 12.74 2.14
C PRO A 82 -10.35 13.71 0.99
N PRO A 83 -9.56 13.31 -0.01
CA PRO A 83 -9.30 14.12 -1.19
C PRO A 83 -10.58 14.32 -2.01
N ALA A 84 -10.83 15.56 -2.44
CA ALA A 84 -11.97 15.90 -3.31
C ALA A 84 -11.69 15.65 -4.81
N THR A 85 -10.41 15.58 -5.18
CA THR A 85 -9.92 15.36 -6.54
C THR A 85 -8.78 14.35 -6.49
N ARG A 86 -8.50 13.70 -7.63
CA ARG A 86 -7.42 12.71 -7.72
C ARG A 86 -6.08 13.29 -7.27
N ILE A 87 -5.43 12.57 -6.35
CA ILE A 87 -4.04 12.79 -5.94
C ILE A 87 -3.28 11.50 -6.26
N GLY A 88 -2.14 11.63 -6.94
CA GLY A 88 -1.29 10.49 -7.27
C GLY A 88 -0.73 9.81 -6.02
N THR A 89 -0.57 8.50 -6.08
CA THR A 89 0.11 7.69 -5.07
C THR A 89 1.64 7.76 -5.20
N GLY A 90 2.15 8.32 -6.31
CA GLY A 90 3.57 8.30 -6.68
C GLY A 90 4.00 7.04 -7.42
N ILE A 91 3.08 6.07 -7.63
CA ILE A 91 3.29 4.92 -8.50
C ILE A 91 3.03 5.33 -9.95
N ASP A 92 4.00 5.07 -10.83
CA ASP A 92 3.79 5.08 -12.27
C ASP A 92 3.19 3.74 -12.68
N SER A 93 1.99 3.76 -13.26
CA SER A 93 1.27 2.57 -13.73
C SER A 93 1.05 2.57 -15.24
N SER A 94 1.79 3.39 -15.98
CA SER A 94 1.66 3.49 -17.45
C SER A 94 1.95 2.17 -18.17
N ALA A 95 2.83 1.34 -17.60
CA ALA A 95 3.17 0.00 -18.09
C ALA A 95 2.43 -1.13 -17.34
N GLY A 96 1.48 -0.80 -16.45
CA GLY A 96 0.84 -1.73 -15.52
C GLY A 96 1.23 -1.48 -14.07
N LEU A 97 0.55 -2.15 -13.14
CA LEU A 97 0.81 -2.00 -11.70
C LEU A 97 2.07 -2.77 -11.28
N PRO A 98 2.87 -2.24 -10.33
CA PRO A 98 4.05 -2.92 -9.85
C PRO A 98 3.69 -4.11 -8.95
N PHE A 99 4.65 -5.04 -8.81
CA PHE A 99 4.66 -5.99 -7.70
C PHE A 99 5.27 -5.34 -6.46
N PHE A 100 4.65 -5.52 -5.30
CA PHE A 100 5.22 -5.07 -4.03
C PHE A 100 6.22 -6.11 -3.56
N ALA A 101 7.52 -5.85 -3.70
CA ALA A 101 8.60 -6.80 -3.46
C ALA A 101 9.07 -6.85 -1.99
N GLY A 102 8.78 -5.80 -1.22
CA GLY A 102 9.15 -5.71 0.19
C GLY A 102 8.84 -4.34 0.79
N PHE A 103 9.24 -4.14 2.03
CA PHE A 103 9.08 -2.86 2.71
C PHE A 103 10.19 -2.59 3.73
N ARG A 104 10.35 -1.33 4.12
CA ARG A 104 11.25 -0.89 5.19
C ARG A 104 10.52 0.12 6.07
N TRP A 105 10.34 -0.23 7.34
CA TRP A 105 9.73 0.68 8.31
C TRP A 105 10.58 1.94 8.54
N ILE A 106 9.90 3.09 8.60
CA ILE A 106 10.48 4.36 9.04
C ILE A 106 9.98 4.69 10.44
N SER A 107 8.67 4.67 10.66
CA SER A 107 8.05 4.93 11.96
C SER A 107 6.68 4.28 12.08
N TYR A 108 6.27 3.96 13.31
CA TYR A 108 4.93 3.54 13.66
C TYR A 108 4.66 3.94 15.12
N ASP A 109 3.55 4.64 15.36
CA ASP A 109 3.13 5.06 16.71
C ASP A 109 1.73 4.55 17.10
N GLY A 110 1.09 3.73 16.25
CA GLY A 110 -0.26 3.24 16.44
C GLY A 110 -1.36 4.18 15.93
N THR A 111 -1.06 5.44 15.64
CA THR A 111 -1.94 6.38 14.93
C THR A 111 -1.45 6.75 13.54
N ARG A 112 -0.15 6.60 13.30
CA ARG A 112 0.51 6.90 12.05
C ARG A 112 1.57 5.85 11.77
N ALA A 113 1.64 5.43 10.52
CA ALA A 113 2.58 4.42 10.05
C ALA A 113 3.27 4.94 8.79
N VAL A 114 4.60 4.85 8.74
CA VAL A 114 5.40 5.33 7.61
C VAL A 114 6.39 4.25 7.23
N ALA A 115 6.38 3.84 5.98
CA ALA A 115 7.32 2.86 5.43
C ALA A 115 7.72 3.23 4.01
N ASP A 116 8.91 2.77 3.59
CA ASP A 116 9.24 2.68 2.17
C ASP A 116 8.77 1.33 1.64
N LEU A 117 7.99 1.33 0.55
CA LEU A 117 7.61 0.14 -0.20
C LEU A 117 8.58 -0.06 -1.36
N ALA A 118 9.12 -1.27 -1.49
CA ALA A 118 9.87 -1.66 -2.68
C ALA A 118 8.89 -2.13 -3.76
N LEU A 119 8.88 -1.44 -4.88
CA LEU A 119 8.03 -1.70 -6.04
C LEU A 119 8.90 -2.28 -7.15
N GLN A 120 8.56 -3.48 -7.62
CA GLN A 120 9.13 -4.07 -8.83
C GLN A 120 8.22 -3.74 -10.00
N GLN A 121 8.74 -2.94 -10.92
CA GLN A 121 8.04 -2.56 -12.15
C GLN A 121 7.94 -3.75 -13.11
N PRO A 122 7.02 -3.70 -14.09
CA PRO A 122 6.89 -4.76 -15.11
C PRO A 122 8.19 -5.02 -15.90
N ASP A 123 9.05 -4.01 -16.06
CA ASP A 123 10.37 -4.14 -16.70
C ASP A 123 11.46 -4.74 -15.77
N GLY A 124 11.09 -5.12 -14.55
CA GLY A 124 11.97 -5.68 -13.53
C GLY A 124 12.74 -4.67 -12.69
N THR A 125 12.68 -3.36 -13.03
CA THR A 125 13.37 -2.33 -12.25
C THR A 125 12.71 -2.13 -10.89
N LEU A 126 13.52 -1.76 -9.89
CA LEU A 126 13.04 -1.50 -8.54
C LEU A 126 12.90 0.01 -8.30
N ARG A 127 11.82 0.37 -7.61
CA ARG A 127 11.54 1.71 -7.12
C ARG A 127 11.21 1.66 -5.63
N SER A 128 11.50 2.74 -4.91
CA SER A 128 11.12 2.94 -3.52
C SER A 128 10.03 4.01 -3.43
N LEU A 129 8.90 3.68 -2.82
CA LEU A 129 7.81 4.61 -2.56
C LEU A 129 7.64 4.81 -1.06
N ARG A 130 7.75 6.06 -0.59
CA ARG A 130 7.37 6.43 0.78
C ARG A 130 5.84 6.41 0.90
N ALA A 131 5.29 5.41 1.60
CA ALA A 131 3.88 5.32 1.92
C ALA A 131 3.64 5.73 3.38
N THR A 132 2.55 6.47 3.60
CA THR A 132 2.09 6.86 4.93
C THR A 132 0.63 6.49 5.11
N GLU A 133 0.31 5.88 6.24
CA GLU A 133 -1.06 5.58 6.67
C GLU A 133 -1.34 6.28 7.99
N ILE A 134 -2.59 6.72 8.16
CA ILE A 134 -3.10 7.26 9.40
C ILE A 134 -4.27 6.41 9.90
N TRP A 135 -4.36 6.22 11.21
CA TRP A 135 -5.46 5.50 11.83
C TRP A 135 -6.61 6.46 12.10
N ARG A 136 -7.74 6.27 11.41
CA ARG A 136 -8.90 7.14 11.49
C ARG A 136 -10.19 6.34 11.32
N ASP A 137 -11.21 6.71 12.10
CA ASP A 137 -12.55 6.11 12.03
C ASP A 137 -12.50 4.57 12.11
N SER A 138 -11.62 4.05 12.97
CA SER A 138 -11.37 2.61 13.19
C SER A 138 -10.71 1.85 12.04
N ASP A 139 -10.02 2.55 11.14
CA ASP A 139 -9.26 1.91 10.07
C ASP A 139 -7.99 2.69 9.67
N TRP A 140 -7.12 2.08 8.87
CA TRP A 140 -6.02 2.78 8.22
C TRP A 140 -6.52 3.52 6.97
N ARG A 141 -5.97 4.72 6.72
CA ARG A 141 -6.18 5.50 5.50
C ARG A 141 -4.86 6.02 4.97
N ALA A 142 -4.66 5.89 3.67
CA ALA A 142 -3.49 6.38 2.97
C ALA A 142 -3.44 7.90 3.04
N GLU A 143 -2.37 8.43 3.60
CA GLU A 143 -2.10 9.86 3.56
C GLU A 143 -1.42 10.18 2.22
N LEU A 144 -2.19 10.76 1.30
CA LEU A 144 -1.72 11.13 -0.02
C LEU A 144 -1.06 12.50 -0.03
N SER A 145 -0.08 12.65 -0.93
CA SER A 145 0.63 13.90 -1.19
C SER A 145 0.72 14.15 -2.68
N ALA A 146 0.46 15.38 -3.13
CA ALA A 146 0.64 15.78 -4.51
C ALA A 146 2.11 15.71 -4.99
N HIS A 147 3.05 15.57 -4.04
CA HIS A 147 4.48 15.46 -4.30
C HIS A 147 5.02 14.03 -4.12
N ALA A 148 4.15 13.03 -3.93
CA ALA A 148 4.58 11.64 -3.84
C ALA A 148 5.19 11.19 -5.17
N VAL A 149 6.43 10.72 -5.13
CA VAL A 149 7.16 10.19 -6.30
C VAL A 149 7.98 8.99 -5.85
N ALA A 150 7.86 7.87 -6.56
CA ALA A 150 8.71 6.71 -6.33
C ALA A 150 10.12 6.95 -6.90
N ALA A 151 11.16 6.76 -6.06
CA ALA A 151 12.56 6.94 -6.44
C ALA A 151 13.18 5.64 -6.97
N PRO A 152 14.21 5.68 -7.84
CA PRO A 152 14.98 4.48 -8.20
C PRO A 152 15.53 3.75 -6.96
N LEU A 153 15.46 2.42 -6.96
CA LEU A 153 15.99 1.57 -5.89
C LEU A 153 16.99 0.57 -6.48
N PRO A 154 18.29 0.64 -6.14
CA PRO A 154 19.31 -0.26 -6.72
C PRO A 154 19.17 -1.74 -6.33
N GLY A 155 18.51 -2.02 -5.20
CA GLY A 155 18.37 -3.36 -4.65
C GLY A 155 17.53 -3.36 -3.36
N LEU A 156 17.30 -4.54 -2.79
CA LEU A 156 16.46 -4.70 -1.58
C LEU A 156 17.26 -4.63 -0.28
N ASP A 157 18.50 -4.15 -0.31
CA ASP A 157 19.31 -4.01 0.90
C ASP A 157 18.64 -3.06 1.90
N GLY A 158 18.49 -3.54 3.14
CA GLY A 158 17.75 -2.82 4.19
C GLY A 158 16.22 -2.88 4.08
N TYR A 159 15.68 -3.55 3.05
CA TYR A 159 14.26 -3.89 2.96
C TYR A 159 14.01 -5.29 3.51
N GLN A 160 12.79 -5.51 3.94
CA GLN A 160 12.27 -6.82 4.29
C GLN A 160 11.55 -7.37 3.05
N PRO A 161 12.17 -8.28 2.28
CA PRO A 161 11.53 -8.85 1.11
C PRO A 161 10.36 -9.74 1.50
N TRP A 162 9.34 -9.83 0.65
CA TRP A 162 8.27 -10.81 0.84
C TRP A 162 8.76 -12.21 0.43
N PRO A 163 8.89 -13.16 1.37
CA PRO A 163 9.24 -14.53 1.03
C PRO A 163 8.09 -15.18 0.25
N GLY A 164 8.40 -15.88 -0.83
CA GLY A 164 7.43 -16.70 -1.56
C GLY A 164 6.41 -15.94 -2.40
N GLN A 165 6.57 -14.63 -2.61
CA GLN A 165 5.82 -13.94 -3.65
C GLN A 165 6.29 -14.47 -5.02
N PRO A 166 5.40 -15.03 -5.87
CA PRO A 166 5.77 -15.35 -7.24
C PRO A 166 6.17 -14.05 -7.91
N ARG A 167 7.47 -13.91 -8.20
CA ARG A 167 7.94 -12.93 -9.17
C ARG A 167 7.58 -13.49 -10.56
N PRO A 168 7.28 -12.63 -11.55
CA PRO A 168 7.19 -13.10 -12.93
C PRO A 168 8.44 -13.90 -13.33
#